data_AF-A0AA42H3K0-F1
#
_entry.id   AF-A0AA42H3K0-F1
#
_cell.length_a   1.000
_cell.length_b   1.000
_cell.length_c   1.000
_cell.angle_alpha   90.00
_cell.angle_beta   90.00
_cell.angle_gamma   90.00
#
_symmetry.space_group_name_H-M   'P 1'
#
loop_
_entity.id
_entity.type
_entity.pdbx_description
1 polymer ?
#
loop_
_entity_poly.entity_id
_entity_poly.type
_entity_poly.pdbx_seq_one_letter_code
_entity_poly.pdbx_strand_id
1 'polypeptide(L)'
;MSYNWGLIQRLLHEVQRGANDSFKPRHYAEEHATQMESEGQPMPNLDSLRAEAADYESLLFEGGFIVSRPEEEGGNGENFVLTERGSRLLAILDDPQETQRQHLADKGDAALVPEVFDEMAAGRP
;
A
#
# COMPACT_ATOMS: atom_id res chain seq x y z
N MET A 1 1.67 10.77 12.35
CA MET A 1 2.29 11.29 11.12
C MET A 1 1.29 11.10 9.99
N SER A 2 1.56 11.55 8.76
CA SER A 2 0.72 11.19 7.61
C SER A 2 1.48 10.16 6.80
N TYR A 3 0.79 9.10 6.40
CA TYR A 3 1.36 8.10 5.51
C TYR A 3 1.65 8.69 4.13
N ASN A 4 2.69 8.16 3.47
CA ASN A 4 2.89 8.36 2.05
C ASN A 4 1.91 7.47 1.26
N TRP A 5 0.68 7.98 1.09
CA TRP A 5 -0.40 7.28 0.40
C TRP A 5 -0.06 6.90 -1.05
N GLY A 6 0.78 7.68 -1.74
CA GLY A 6 1.24 7.37 -3.09
C GLY A 6 2.13 6.13 -3.13
N LEU A 7 3.06 6.02 -2.17
CA LEU A 7 3.90 4.83 -2.02
C LEU A 7 3.07 3.61 -1.62
N ILE A 8 2.15 3.73 -0.66
CA ILE A 8 1.25 2.64 -0.26
C ILE A 8 0.41 2.15 -1.45
N GLN A 9 -0.18 3.08 -2.22
CA GLN A 9 -0.94 2.74 -3.42
C GLN A 9 -0.08 1.99 -4.44
N ARG A 10 1.16 2.43 -4.67
CA ARG A 10 2.12 1.73 -5.54
C ARG A 10 2.37 0.31 -5.06
N LEU A 11 2.67 0.12 -3.77
CA LEU A 11 2.91 -1.21 -3.19
C LEU A 11 1.71 -2.14 -3.37
N LEU A 12 0.49 -1.66 -3.14
CA LEU A 12 -0.74 -2.44 -3.32
C LEU A 12 -0.98 -2.82 -4.79
N HIS A 13 -0.67 -1.93 -5.74
CA HIS A 13 -0.69 -2.24 -7.17
C HIS A 13 0.31 -3.35 -7.52
N GLU A 14 1.52 -3.30 -6.96
CA GLU A 14 2.52 -4.34 -7.18
C GLU A 14 2.09 -5.69 -6.58
N VAL A 15 1.44 -5.70 -5.40
CA VAL A 15 0.85 -6.94 -4.85
C VAL A 15 -0.29 -7.47 -5.75
N GLN A 16 -1.12 -6.59 -6.30
CA GLN A 16 -2.21 -6.99 -7.21
C GLN A 16 -1.68 -7.61 -8.52
N ARG A 17 -0.55 -7.11 -9.04
CA ARG A 17 0.03 -7.51 -10.34
C ARG A 17 1.07 -8.64 -10.22
N GLY A 18 1.86 -8.63 -9.16
CA GLY A 18 3.09 -9.39 -8.96
C GLY A 18 2.86 -10.81 -8.44
N ALA A 19 2.10 -11.61 -9.19
CA ALA A 19 1.74 -12.96 -8.76
C ALA A 19 2.92 -13.95 -8.64
N ASN A 20 3.94 -13.80 -9.47
CA ASN A 20 4.99 -14.81 -9.66
C ASN A 20 6.39 -14.38 -9.19
N ASP A 21 6.56 -13.14 -8.75
CA ASP A 21 7.85 -12.57 -8.37
C ASP A 21 7.89 -12.21 -6.88
N SER A 22 9.07 -12.31 -6.27
CA SER A 22 9.27 -11.83 -4.89
C SER A 22 8.97 -10.34 -4.81
N PHE A 23 8.22 -9.95 -3.78
CA PHE A 23 7.84 -8.59 -3.49
C PHE A 23 9.05 -7.78 -3.03
N LYS A 24 9.35 -6.68 -3.73
CA LYS A 24 10.57 -5.89 -3.52
C LYS A 24 10.20 -4.44 -3.20
N PRO A 25 9.69 -4.13 -1.99
CA PRO A 25 9.17 -2.80 -1.65
C PRO A 25 10.21 -1.69 -1.83
N ARG A 26 11.48 -1.97 -1.51
CA ARG A 26 12.60 -1.02 -1.71
C ARG A 26 12.81 -0.68 -3.18
N HIS A 27 12.70 -1.66 -4.07
CA HIS A 27 12.82 -1.42 -5.51
C HIS A 27 11.64 -0.59 -6.02
N TYR A 28 10.42 -0.90 -5.59
CA TYR A 28 9.22 -0.15 -5.99
C TYR A 28 9.26 1.30 -5.49
N ALA A 29 9.86 1.56 -4.33
CA ALA A 29 10.13 2.92 -3.85
C ALA A 29 11.06 3.70 -4.79
N GLU A 30 12.12 3.09 -5.29
CA GLU A 30 13.05 3.74 -6.24
C GLU A 30 12.36 4.09 -7.56
N GLU A 31 11.56 3.16 -8.09
CA GLU A 31 10.74 3.42 -9.28
C GLU A 31 9.74 4.54 -9.03
N HIS A 32 9.11 4.56 -7.85
CA HIS A 32 8.19 5.63 -7.45
C HIS A 32 8.90 6.99 -7.39
N ALA A 33 10.08 7.08 -6.80
CA ALA A 33 10.87 8.32 -6.77
C ALA A 33 11.27 8.80 -8.18
N THR A 34 11.63 7.87 -9.07
CA THR A 34 11.97 8.16 -10.47
C THR A 34 10.74 8.67 -11.25
N GLN A 35 9.57 8.09 -10.98
CA GLN A 35 8.29 8.55 -11.55
C GLN A 35 7.93 9.95 -11.06
N MET A 36 8.08 10.22 -9.75
CA MET A 36 7.86 11.55 -9.18
C MET A 36 8.76 12.61 -9.82
N GLU A 37 10.05 12.31 -10.00
CA GLU A 37 10.99 13.22 -10.69
C GLU A 37 10.55 13.49 -12.14
N SER A 38 10.11 12.45 -12.87
CA SER A 38 9.60 12.57 -14.24
C SER A 38 8.32 13.40 -14.34
N GLU A 39 7.51 13.42 -13.27
CA GLU A 39 6.31 14.25 -13.13
C GLU A 39 6.62 15.68 -12.66
N GLY A 40 7.90 16.02 -12.48
CA GLY A 40 8.36 17.32 -12.02
C GLY A 40 8.21 17.55 -10.52
N GLN A 41 7.96 16.50 -9.74
CA GLN A 41 7.96 16.56 -8.28
C GLN A 41 9.39 16.53 -7.73
N PRO A 42 9.65 17.14 -6.56
CA PRO A 42 10.96 17.06 -5.93
C PRO A 42 11.29 15.61 -5.58
N MET A 43 12.48 15.16 -6.00
CA MET A 43 12.94 13.81 -5.71
C MET A 43 13.06 13.61 -4.19
N PRO A 44 12.35 12.64 -3.60
CA PRO A 44 12.45 12.34 -2.17
C PRO A 44 13.80 11.70 -1.84
N ASN A 45 14.16 11.68 -0.56
CA ASN A 45 15.34 10.96 -0.10
C ASN A 45 15.12 9.44 -0.29
N LEU A 46 15.91 8.82 -1.18
CA LEU A 46 15.76 7.41 -1.53
C LEU A 46 15.93 6.46 -0.34
N ASP A 47 16.88 6.72 0.55
CA ASP A 47 17.08 5.87 1.73
C ASP A 47 15.87 5.91 2.67
N SER A 48 15.29 7.09 2.85
CA SER A 48 14.06 7.27 3.65
C SER A 48 12.87 6.57 2.99
N LEU A 49 12.69 6.75 1.68
CA LEU A 49 11.58 6.16 0.94
C LEU A 49 11.66 4.62 0.90
N ARG A 50 12.86 4.07 0.78
CA ARG A 50 13.10 2.61 0.86
C ARG A 50 12.79 2.07 2.26
N ALA A 51 13.14 2.81 3.31
CA ALA A 51 12.80 2.43 4.68
C ALA A 51 11.28 2.45 4.89
N GLU A 52 10.61 3.53 4.48
CA GLU A 52 9.14 3.63 4.51
C GLU A 52 8.46 2.49 3.76
N ALA A 53 8.97 2.10 2.58
CA ALA A 53 8.37 1.01 1.82
C ALA A 53 8.45 -0.34 2.55
N ALA A 54 9.56 -0.61 3.24
CA ALA A 54 9.71 -1.83 4.06
C ALA A 54 8.82 -1.79 5.31
N ASP A 55 8.69 -0.61 5.93
CA ASP A 55 7.79 -0.39 7.07
C ASP A 55 6.32 -0.58 6.63
N TYR A 56 5.93 -0.07 5.47
CA TYR A 56 4.59 -0.23 4.91
C TYR A 56 4.29 -1.67 4.49
N GLU A 57 5.25 -2.42 3.97
CA GLU A 57 5.09 -3.87 3.74
C GLU A 57 4.67 -4.56 5.04
N SER A 58 5.44 -4.36 6.11
CA SER A 58 5.17 -4.96 7.42
C SER A 58 3.80 -4.53 7.94
N LEU A 59 3.50 -3.24 7.85
CA LEU A 59 2.24 -2.68 8.33
C LEU A 59 1.01 -3.18 7.52
N LEU A 60 1.13 -3.31 6.20
CA LEU A 60 0.07 -3.85 5.36
C LEU A 60 -0.15 -5.35 5.63
N PHE A 61 0.92 -6.09 5.90
CA PHE A 61 0.86 -7.51 6.23
C PHE A 61 0.25 -7.75 7.61
N GLU A 62 0.78 -7.09 8.65
CA GLU A 62 0.26 -7.18 10.03
C GLU A 62 -1.17 -6.63 10.13
N GLY A 63 -1.47 -5.58 9.37
CA GLY A 63 -2.81 -5.00 9.23
C GLY A 63 -3.75 -5.84 8.37
N GLY A 64 -3.34 -7.00 7.86
CA GLY A 64 -4.18 -7.91 7.09
C GLY A 64 -4.72 -7.34 5.77
N PHE A 65 -4.04 -6.34 5.20
CA PHE A 65 -4.33 -5.81 3.86
C PHE A 65 -3.72 -6.71 2.79
N ILE A 66 -2.58 -7.31 3.09
CA ILE A 66 -1.91 -8.30 2.24
C ILE A 66 -1.63 -9.56 3.04
N VAL A 67 -1.59 -10.70 2.36
CA VAL A 67 -1.21 -11.98 2.96
C VAL A 67 -0.26 -12.72 2.03
N SER A 68 0.57 -13.60 2.59
CA SER A 68 1.44 -14.45 1.78
C SER A 68 0.61 -15.24 0.79
N ARG A 69 1.07 -15.29 -0.46
CA ARG A 69 0.40 -16.08 -1.50
C ARG A 69 0.41 -17.56 -1.09
N PRO A 70 -0.71 -18.27 -1.25
CA PRO A 70 -0.75 -19.72 -1.00
C PRO A 70 0.26 -20.47 -1.88
N GLU A 71 0.93 -21.48 -1.35
CA GLU A 71 1.88 -22.31 -2.11
C GLU A 71 1.22 -22.95 -3.35
N GLU A 72 -0.07 -23.32 -3.23
CA GLU A 72 -0.90 -23.86 -4.32
C GLU A 72 -1.08 -22.88 -5.49
N GLU A 73 -0.93 -21.58 -5.23
CA GLU A 73 -1.02 -20.50 -6.21
C GLU A 73 0.36 -19.97 -6.63
N GLY A 74 1.44 -20.68 -6.28
CA GLY A 74 2.83 -20.28 -6.56
C GLY A 74 3.46 -19.44 -5.44
N GLY A 75 2.96 -19.55 -4.21
CA GLY A 75 3.54 -18.91 -3.03
C GLY A 75 4.98 -19.35 -2.78
N ASN A 76 5.88 -18.41 -2.54
CA ASN A 76 7.29 -18.68 -2.18
C ASN A 76 7.69 -18.07 -0.82
N GLY A 77 6.72 -17.54 -0.07
CA GLY A 77 6.94 -16.85 1.21
C GLY A 77 7.43 -15.40 1.07
N GLU A 78 7.76 -14.97 -0.14
CA GLU A 78 8.21 -13.61 -0.47
C GLU A 78 7.25 -12.90 -1.45
N ASN A 79 6.18 -13.55 -1.89
CA ASN A 79 5.13 -12.98 -2.72
C ASN A 79 3.79 -12.95 -1.97
N PHE A 80 2.98 -11.93 -2.29
CA PHE A 80 1.76 -11.62 -1.55
C PHE A 80 0.54 -11.57 -2.48
N VAL A 81 -0.64 -11.63 -1.88
CA VAL A 81 -1.92 -11.34 -2.52
C VAL A 81 -2.71 -10.34 -1.69
N LEU A 82 -3.53 -9.52 -2.36
CA LEU A 82 -4.43 -8.61 -1.68
C LEU A 82 -5.52 -9.40 -0.95
N THR A 83 -5.81 -9.01 0.28
CA THR A 83 -7.04 -9.45 0.95
C THR A 83 -8.23 -8.62 0.45
N GLU A 84 -9.44 -8.94 0.92
CA GLU A 84 -10.60 -8.06 0.71
C GLU A 84 -10.35 -6.66 1.28
N ARG A 85 -9.70 -6.56 2.43
CA ARG A 85 -9.32 -5.28 3.06
C ARG A 85 -8.31 -4.53 2.20
N GLY A 86 -7.27 -5.18 1.71
CA GLY A 86 -6.28 -4.57 0.81
C GLY A 86 -6.89 -4.09 -0.50
N SER A 87 -7.81 -4.87 -1.05
CA SER A 87 -8.53 -4.51 -2.27
C SER A 87 -9.41 -3.28 -2.08
N ARG A 88 -10.08 -3.15 -0.93
CA ARG A 88 -10.85 -1.94 -0.58
C ARG A 88 -9.95 -0.73 -0.38
N LEU A 89 -8.82 -0.89 0.32
CA LEU A 89 -7.85 0.19 0.49
C LEU A 89 -7.32 0.67 -0.86
N LEU A 90 -6.94 -0.25 -1.75
CA LEU A 90 -6.49 0.09 -3.10
C LEU A 90 -7.57 0.84 -3.89
N ALA A 91 -8.82 0.37 -3.84
CA ALA A 91 -9.93 1.04 -4.51
C ALA A 91 -10.16 2.47 -4.00
N ILE A 92 -10.02 2.71 -2.69
CA ILE A 92 -10.09 4.06 -2.10
C ILE A 92 -8.95 4.94 -2.59
N LEU A 93 -7.73 4.37 -2.70
CA LEU A 93 -6.55 5.12 -3.14
C LEU A 93 -6.57 5.42 -4.65
N ASP A 94 -7.17 4.55 -5.44
CA ASP A 94 -7.38 4.73 -6.89
C ASP A 94 -8.60 5.61 -7.23
N ASP A 95 -9.47 5.92 -6.27
CA ASP A 95 -10.66 6.76 -6.50
C ASP A 95 -10.25 8.20 -6.85
N PRO A 96 -10.57 8.69 -8.06
CA PRO A 96 -10.21 10.05 -8.47
C PRO A 96 -10.96 11.14 -7.74
N GLN A 97 -12.05 10.83 -6.99
CA GLN A 97 -12.79 11.82 -6.23
C GLN A 97 -12.10 12.22 -4.92
N GLU A 98 -11.08 11.46 -4.48
CA GLU A 98 -10.27 11.70 -3.28
C GLU A 98 -11.01 11.85 -1.93
N THR A 99 -12.35 11.78 -1.90
CA THR A 99 -13.14 11.99 -0.66
C THR A 99 -12.82 10.96 0.42
N GLN A 100 -12.77 9.68 0.06
CA GLN A 100 -12.40 8.61 0.99
C GLN A 100 -10.90 8.63 1.32
N ARG A 101 -10.06 9.10 0.39
CA ARG A 101 -8.62 9.32 0.62
C ARG A 101 -8.38 10.44 1.64
N GLN A 102 -9.18 11.50 1.63
CA GLN A 102 -9.15 12.55 2.65
C GLN A 102 -9.55 11.99 4.01
N HIS A 103 -10.58 11.16 4.10
CA HIS A 103 -10.96 10.51 5.36
C HIS A 103 -9.83 9.62 5.92
N LEU A 104 -9.08 8.92 5.05
CA LEU A 104 -7.88 8.19 5.47
C LEU A 104 -6.82 9.16 6.04
N ALA A 105 -6.56 10.27 5.36
CA ALA A 105 -5.61 11.27 5.83
C ALA A 105 -6.01 11.88 7.18
N ASP A 106 -7.31 12.15 7.40
CA ASP A 106 -7.83 12.68 8.66
C ASP A 106 -7.66 11.72 9.85
N LYS A 107 -7.64 10.41 9.59
CA LYS A 107 -7.38 9.38 10.61
C LYS A 107 -5.89 9.21 10.92
N GLY A 108 -4.99 9.73 10.07
CA GLY A 108 -3.54 9.65 10.26
C GLY A 108 -3.05 8.20 10.42
N ASP A 109 -2.20 7.95 11.42
CA ASP A 109 -1.64 6.61 11.66
C ASP A 109 -2.72 5.56 11.99
N ALA A 110 -3.87 5.97 12.53
CA ALA A 110 -4.97 5.06 12.82
C ALA A 110 -5.69 4.55 11.57
N ALA A 111 -5.48 5.19 10.40
CA ALA A 111 -6.16 4.86 9.16
C ALA A 111 -5.91 3.43 8.66
N LEU A 112 -4.77 2.84 9.04
CA LEU A 112 -4.38 1.48 8.67
C LEU A 112 -4.50 0.49 9.83
N VAL A 113 -5.06 0.92 10.96
CA VAL A 113 -5.46 -0.01 12.02
C VAL A 113 -6.67 -0.80 11.51
N PRO A 114 -6.64 -2.14 11.51
CA PRO A 114 -7.71 -2.99 10.98
C PRO A 114 -9.12 -2.57 11.39
N GLU A 115 -9.34 -2.36 12.68
CA GLU A 115 -10.66 -2.03 13.23
C GLU A 115 -11.14 -0.65 12.78
N VAL A 116 -10.24 0.34 12.76
CA VAL A 116 -10.53 1.72 12.35
C VAL A 116 -10.77 1.79 10.85
N PHE A 117 -9.93 1.11 10.07
CA PHE A 117 -10.10 1.01 8.63
C PHE A 117 -11.42 0.32 8.29
N ASP A 118 -11.72 -0.82 8.91
CA ASP A 118 -12.93 -1.57 8.64
C ASP A 118 -14.17 -0.77 9.04
N GLU A 119 -14.18 -0.04 10.15
CA GLU A 119 -15.30 0.84 10.52
C GLU A 119 -15.52 1.95 9.48
N MET A 120 -14.43 2.58 9.03
CA MET A 120 -14.47 3.65 8.04
C MET A 120 -14.89 3.15 6.65
N ALA A 121 -14.32 2.02 6.21
CA ALA A 121 -14.56 1.41 4.91
C ALA A 121 -15.89 0.66 4.87
N ALA A 122 -16.39 0.16 6.01
CA ALA A 122 -17.70 -0.49 6.11
C ALA A 122 -18.85 0.51 6.16
N GLY A 123 -18.58 1.82 6.07
CA GLY A 123 -19.54 2.92 6.10
C GLY A 123 -20.95 2.43 5.82
N ARG A 124 -21.72 2.23 6.89
CA ARG A 124 -23.04 1.60 6.80
C ARG A 124 -24.12 2.68 6.94
N PRO A 125 -25.21 2.65 6.16
CA PRO A 125 -25.40 2.10 4.80
C PRO A 125 -25.67 3.18 3.74
#